data_AF-A0A944N7J6-F1
#
_entry.id   AF-A0A944N7J6-F1
#
_cell.length_a   1.000
_cell.length_b   1.000
_cell.length_c   1.000
_cell.angle_alpha   90.00
_cell.angle_beta   90.00
_cell.angle_gamma   90.00
#
_symmetry.space_group_name_H-M   'P 1'
#
loop_
_entity.id
_entity.type
_entity.pdbx_description
1 polymer ?
#
loop_
_entity_poly.entity_id
_entity_poly.type
_entity_poly.pdbx_seq_one_letter_code
_entity_poly.pdbx_strand_id
1 'polypeptide(L)'
;MISKILFILLVTQLLISCSSSTKGSKNMAGSEKKDEFYWIENSDFIPPEIEHYRKEMDYFLGGAEDKDVLSNESLSRASSPRLESVQAKDQPIGQANSLCHQGEFEQAEKILRGNFLKFHKHPSYWNQVGVCYFLKNEYRKALLFFNKSRELDIKYSPAINNLAVLYLRQGEDAKALEALLSVIKMDRKAKTPKFNLAQLYLRYGFFDQAFPLLMSLHQEQNKDIDVINGLATYHLAKGNPRKAISLFAQIPEPHSLSPYIALNHALALILSEKKTEARELIERVDAKQLESLSKQYEKIKQLLGDQA
;
A
#
# COMPACT_ATOMS: atom_id res chain seq x y z
N MET A 1 3.55 20.76 42.29
CA MET A 1 4.33 19.50 42.25
C MET A 1 4.06 18.89 40.88
N ILE A 2 4.90 18.97 39.87
CA ILE A 2 6.23 18.37 39.76
C ILE A 2 7.01 19.28 38.81
N SER A 3 7.74 20.23 39.39
CA SER A 3 8.72 21.06 38.71
C SER A 3 10.07 20.61 39.27
N LYS A 4 11.02 20.37 38.36
CA LYS A 4 12.46 20.16 38.58
C LYS A 4 12.92 18.73 38.95
N ILE A 5 14.12 18.44 38.44
CA ILE A 5 15.10 17.43 38.86
C ILE A 5 14.94 16.10 38.08
N LEU A 6 15.54 15.90 36.89
CA LEU A 6 16.96 15.98 36.50
C LEU A 6 17.79 15.03 37.41
N PHE A 7 18.54 13.99 36.98
CA PHE A 7 19.71 13.97 36.10
C PHE A 7 20.31 12.55 36.26
N ILE A 8 20.56 11.78 35.18
CA ILE A 8 21.88 11.45 34.60
C ILE A 8 22.87 10.71 35.53
N LEU A 9 23.48 9.62 35.01
CA LEU A 9 24.94 9.37 34.88
C LEU A 9 25.16 7.88 34.52
N LEU A 10 25.64 7.51 33.33
CA LEU A 10 27.01 7.54 32.74
C LEU A 10 28.04 6.57 33.38
N VAL A 11 28.57 5.73 32.48
CA VAL A 11 29.99 5.33 32.26
C VAL A 11 30.63 4.31 33.21
N THR A 12 31.19 3.24 32.60
CA THR A 12 32.64 2.88 32.51
C THR A 12 32.73 1.54 31.75
N GLN A 13 33.44 1.40 30.61
CA GLN A 13 34.87 1.00 30.48
C GLN A 13 35.21 -0.30 31.27
N LEU A 14 35.95 -1.33 30.81
CA LEU A 14 36.98 -1.57 29.78
C LEU A 14 37.15 -3.10 29.59
N LEU A 15 37.65 -3.49 28.40
CA LEU A 15 38.62 -4.55 28.06
C LEU A 15 38.50 -6.02 28.56
N ILE A 16 38.55 -6.90 27.56
CA ILE A 16 39.41 -8.10 27.35
C ILE A 16 39.92 -8.86 28.59
N SER A 17 39.64 -10.16 28.62
CA SER A 17 40.55 -11.15 29.19
C SER A 17 40.67 -12.38 28.28
N CYS A 18 41.88 -12.65 27.80
CA CYS A 18 42.28 -13.97 27.33
C CYS A 18 42.51 -14.90 28.53
N SER A 19 42.16 -16.17 28.42
CA SER A 19 42.89 -17.23 29.15
C SER A 19 42.90 -18.56 28.40
N SER A 20 44.12 -19.06 28.29
CA SER A 20 44.69 -20.31 27.79
C SER A 20 43.90 -21.63 27.83
N SER A 21 44.07 -22.35 26.72
CA SER A 21 44.23 -23.80 26.48
C SER A 21 43.88 -24.85 27.54
N THR A 22 43.24 -25.92 27.06
CA THR A 22 43.63 -27.30 27.38
C THR A 22 43.70 -28.15 26.11
N LYS A 23 44.78 -28.94 26.01
CA LYS A 23 45.03 -29.93 24.96
C LYS A 23 44.08 -31.11 25.13
N GLY A 24 43.39 -31.47 24.04
CA GLY A 24 42.73 -32.75 23.87
C GLY A 24 43.23 -33.40 22.58
N SER A 25 44.19 -34.32 22.72
CA SER A 25 44.65 -35.20 21.65
C SER A 25 43.55 -36.19 21.26
N LYS A 26 43.16 -36.21 19.98
CA LYS A 26 42.68 -37.41 19.31
C LYS A 26 43.22 -37.44 17.88
N ASN A 27 44.07 -38.44 17.62
CA ASN A 27 44.37 -38.90 16.29
C ASN A 27 43.09 -39.41 15.63
N MET A 28 42.71 -38.82 14.50
CA MET A 28 41.88 -39.47 13.49
C MET A 28 42.50 -39.26 12.13
N ALA A 29 42.49 -40.34 11.37
CA ALA A 29 43.22 -40.57 10.13
C ALA A 29 42.77 -39.65 8.99
N GLY A 30 43.67 -39.52 8.02
CA GLY A 30 43.56 -38.85 6.71
C GLY A 30 42.21 -38.26 6.34
N SER A 31 42.12 -36.93 6.38
CA SER A 31 41.28 -36.18 5.46
C SER A 31 42.13 -35.07 4.86
N GLU A 32 42.15 -34.98 3.54
CA GLU A 32 42.79 -33.90 2.81
C GLU A 32 42.30 -32.57 3.39
N LYS A 33 43.23 -31.69 3.79
CA LYS A 33 42.91 -30.30 4.13
C LYS A 33 42.37 -29.65 2.86
N LYS A 34 41.05 -29.70 2.65
CA LYS A 34 40.40 -28.78 1.73
C LYS A 34 40.67 -27.38 2.25
N ASP A 35 41.23 -26.55 1.38
CA ASP A 35 41.48 -25.13 1.66
C ASP A 35 40.20 -24.52 2.24
N GLU A 36 40.28 -23.79 3.34
CA GLU A 36 39.10 -23.28 4.08
C GLU A 36 38.15 -22.44 3.18
N PHE A 37 38.70 -21.96 2.07
CA PHE A 37 38.05 -21.14 1.05
C PHE A 37 37.87 -21.85 -0.30
N TYR A 38 37.82 -23.19 -0.34
CA TYR A 38 37.61 -23.97 -1.58
C TYR A 38 36.31 -23.60 -2.33
N TRP A 39 35.37 -22.96 -1.65
CA TRP A 39 34.08 -22.50 -2.16
C TRP A 39 34.11 -21.06 -2.68
N ILE A 40 35.24 -20.35 -2.53
CA ILE A 40 35.44 -19.01 -3.10
C ILE A 40 36.11 -19.16 -4.46
N GLU A 41 35.39 -18.80 -5.50
CA GLU A 41 35.87 -18.80 -6.87
C GLU A 41 36.20 -17.37 -7.33
N ASN A 42 37.02 -17.24 -8.39
CA ASN A 42 37.32 -15.92 -8.98
C ASN A 42 36.05 -15.18 -9.45
N SER A 43 34.99 -15.94 -9.76
CA SER A 43 33.66 -15.43 -10.11
C SER A 43 33.00 -14.67 -8.96
N ASP A 44 33.28 -15.01 -7.69
CA ASP A 44 32.73 -14.31 -6.52
C ASP A 44 33.27 -12.87 -6.36
N PHE A 45 34.42 -12.59 -6.99
CA PHE A 45 35.02 -11.25 -7.00
C PHE A 45 34.60 -10.42 -8.21
N ILE A 46 33.82 -10.98 -9.14
CA ILE A 46 33.24 -10.21 -10.25
C ILE A 46 32.08 -9.40 -9.68
N PRO A 47 32.14 -8.06 -9.71
CA PRO A 47 31.03 -7.24 -9.23
C PRO A 47 29.77 -7.60 -10.01
N PRO A 48 28.63 -7.84 -9.35
CA PRO A 48 27.40 -8.15 -10.04
C PRO A 48 27.01 -6.99 -10.95
N GLU A 49 26.40 -7.32 -12.09
CA GLU A 49 25.89 -6.32 -13.01
C GLU A 49 24.86 -5.43 -12.30
N ILE A 50 25.17 -4.14 -12.22
CA ILE A 50 24.25 -3.15 -11.66
C ILE A 50 23.25 -2.81 -12.76
N GLU A 51 21.98 -3.09 -12.53
CA GLU A 51 20.95 -2.67 -13.47
C GLU A 51 20.72 -1.16 -13.34
N HIS A 52 20.54 -0.47 -14.47
CA HIS A 52 20.18 0.94 -14.46
C HIS A 52 18.66 1.11 -14.35
N TYR A 53 18.23 1.97 -13.42
CA TYR A 53 16.82 2.28 -13.23
C TYR A 53 16.20 2.89 -14.49
N ARG A 54 14.99 2.43 -14.80
CA ARG A 54 14.13 2.94 -15.88
C ARG A 54 12.69 3.01 -15.36
N LYS A 55 11.97 4.08 -15.69
CA LYS A 55 10.62 4.35 -15.17
C LYS A 55 9.62 3.25 -15.55
N GLU A 56 9.83 2.58 -16.68
CA GLU A 56 9.00 1.48 -17.17
C GLU A 56 8.97 0.29 -16.20
N MET A 57 9.99 0.16 -15.35
CA MET A 57 10.11 -0.91 -14.34
C MET A 57 9.20 -0.69 -13.12
N ASP A 58 8.60 0.50 -12.98
CA ASP A 58 7.69 0.82 -11.89
C ASP A 58 6.28 0.27 -12.11
N TYR A 59 5.97 -0.18 -13.32
CA TYR A 59 4.64 -0.62 -13.70
C TYR A 59 4.48 -2.14 -13.63
N PHE A 60 3.49 -2.61 -12.88
CA PHE A 60 3.17 -4.04 -12.74
C PHE A 60 2.24 -4.50 -13.86
N LEU A 61 2.77 -4.60 -15.07
CA LEU A 61 2.03 -5.10 -16.22
C LEU A 61 1.64 -6.56 -15.97
N GLY A 62 0.35 -6.87 -15.92
CA GLY A 62 -0.17 -8.22 -15.72
C GLY A 62 -1.63 -8.31 -16.11
N GLY A 63 -1.94 -9.15 -17.11
CA GLY A 63 -3.29 -9.48 -17.62
C GLY A 63 -4.07 -8.33 -18.28
N ALA A 64 -4.64 -8.57 -19.47
CA ALA A 64 -5.47 -7.61 -20.20
C ALA A 64 -6.88 -7.39 -19.60
N GLU A 65 -7.18 -8.00 -18.44
CA GLU A 65 -8.55 -8.07 -17.91
C GLU A 65 -8.93 -6.95 -16.94
N ASP A 66 -7.95 -6.19 -16.43
CA ASP A 66 -8.23 -5.17 -15.44
C ASP A 66 -8.82 -3.92 -16.08
N LYS A 67 -10.14 -3.78 -15.90
CA LYS A 67 -10.90 -2.54 -16.12
C LYS A 67 -10.57 -1.43 -15.11
N ASP A 68 -9.44 -1.57 -14.40
CA ASP A 68 -8.98 -0.74 -13.30
C ASP A 68 -7.86 0.22 -13.77
N VAL A 69 -8.06 1.51 -13.51
CA VAL A 69 -7.22 2.60 -14.01
C VAL A 69 -5.92 2.78 -13.22
N LEU A 70 -5.87 2.24 -12.00
CA LEU A 70 -4.79 2.34 -11.03
C LEU A 70 -3.93 1.06 -10.96
N SER A 71 -4.46 -0.03 -11.51
CA SER A 71 -3.92 -1.39 -11.56
C SER A 71 -2.41 -1.45 -11.77
N ASN A 72 -1.88 -0.76 -12.78
CA ASN A 72 -0.47 -0.83 -13.15
C ASN A 72 0.46 -0.11 -12.17
N GLU A 73 -0.05 0.80 -11.34
CA GLU A 73 0.72 1.57 -10.37
C GLU A 73 0.61 1.01 -8.94
N SER A 74 -0.39 0.17 -8.65
CA SER A 74 -0.65 -0.33 -7.29
C SER A 74 -1.16 -1.77 -7.26
N LEU A 75 -0.34 -2.70 -6.75
CA LEU A 75 -0.73 -4.10 -6.54
C LEU A 75 -1.67 -4.33 -5.37
N SER A 76 -1.88 -3.33 -4.50
CA SER A 76 -2.88 -3.43 -3.41
C SER A 76 -4.31 -3.70 -3.90
N ARG A 77 -4.56 -3.49 -5.20
CA ARG A 77 -5.84 -3.64 -5.87
C ARG A 77 -5.88 -4.85 -6.81
N ALA A 78 -4.79 -5.59 -6.93
CA ALA A 78 -4.69 -6.71 -7.86
C ALA A 78 -5.42 -7.94 -7.29
N SER A 79 -6.16 -8.63 -8.16
CA SER A 79 -6.77 -9.93 -7.85
C SER A 79 -5.69 -11.01 -7.63
N SER A 80 -6.00 -12.10 -6.93
CA SER A 80 -5.05 -13.21 -6.72
C SER A 80 -4.45 -13.75 -8.03
N PRO A 81 -5.24 -14.00 -9.10
CA PRO A 81 -4.68 -14.42 -10.38
C PRO A 81 -3.70 -13.40 -10.98
N ARG A 82 -3.95 -12.10 -10.76
CA ARG A 82 -3.04 -11.06 -11.23
C ARG A 82 -1.77 -10.99 -10.39
N LEU A 83 -1.87 -11.12 -9.08
CA LEU A 83 -0.71 -11.24 -8.19
C LEU A 83 0.18 -12.42 -8.60
N GLU A 84 -0.41 -13.58 -8.88
CA GLU A 84 0.29 -14.76 -9.41
C GLU A 84 0.93 -14.46 -10.77
N SER A 85 0.23 -13.77 -11.67
CA SER A 85 0.77 -13.42 -12.99
C SER A 85 1.98 -12.48 -12.90
N VAL A 86 2.00 -11.56 -11.94
CA VAL A 86 3.13 -10.65 -11.68
C VAL A 86 4.27 -11.41 -11.01
N GLN A 87 3.95 -12.37 -10.14
CA GLN A 87 4.92 -13.25 -9.48
C GLN A 87 5.61 -14.19 -10.47
N ALA A 88 4.90 -14.67 -11.49
CA ALA A 88 5.41 -15.59 -12.50
C ALA A 88 6.33 -14.91 -13.55
N LYS A 89 6.42 -13.57 -13.55
CA LYS A 89 7.31 -12.84 -14.46
C LYS A 89 8.73 -12.75 -13.89
N ASP A 90 9.72 -12.69 -14.78
CA ASP A 90 11.14 -12.50 -14.45
C ASP A 90 11.43 -11.05 -14.02
N GLN A 91 10.75 -10.57 -12.99
CA GLN A 91 10.95 -9.28 -12.36
C GLN A 91 11.00 -9.47 -10.83
N PRO A 92 12.20 -9.64 -10.26
CA PRO A 92 12.36 -9.96 -8.84
C PRO A 92 11.68 -8.97 -7.89
N ILE A 93 11.68 -7.68 -8.24
CA ILE A 93 11.02 -6.62 -7.46
C ILE A 93 9.48 -6.77 -7.51
N GLY A 94 8.91 -7.09 -8.68
CA GLY A 94 7.47 -7.34 -8.83
C GLY A 94 7.03 -8.61 -8.11
N GLN A 95 7.84 -9.66 -8.19
CA GLN A 95 7.63 -10.93 -7.48
C GLN A 95 7.61 -10.73 -5.96
N ALA A 96 8.59 -10.03 -5.42
CA ALA A 96 8.63 -9.72 -3.99
C ALA A 96 7.40 -8.89 -3.55
N ASN A 97 6.99 -7.90 -4.34
CA ASN A 97 5.81 -7.10 -4.03
C ASN A 97 4.53 -7.96 -3.98
N SER A 98 4.35 -8.84 -4.97
CA SER A 98 3.23 -9.78 -5.00
C SER A 98 3.18 -10.67 -3.76
N LEU A 99 4.32 -11.26 -3.37
CA LEU A 99 4.44 -12.06 -2.16
C LEU A 99 4.11 -11.26 -0.89
N CYS A 100 4.57 -10.01 -0.77
CA CYS A 100 4.20 -9.16 0.37
C CYS A 100 2.68 -8.91 0.43
N HIS A 101 2.01 -8.75 -0.72
CA HIS A 101 0.55 -8.61 -0.78
C HIS A 101 -0.19 -9.90 -0.43
N GLN A 102 0.41 -11.06 -0.67
CA GLN A 102 -0.10 -12.37 -0.24
C GLN A 102 0.19 -12.67 1.23
N GLY A 103 1.01 -11.84 1.91
CA GLY A 103 1.45 -12.06 3.29
C GLY A 103 2.65 -12.99 3.44
N GLU A 104 3.26 -13.41 2.33
CA GLU A 104 4.44 -14.29 2.29
C GLU A 104 5.74 -13.49 2.47
N PHE A 105 5.86 -12.83 3.63
CA PHE A 105 6.91 -11.84 3.89
C PHE A 105 8.33 -12.41 3.89
N GLU A 106 8.52 -13.63 4.40
CA GLU A 106 9.84 -14.27 4.46
C GLU A 106 10.39 -14.57 3.07
N GLN A 107 9.51 -15.03 2.16
CA GLN A 107 9.87 -15.30 0.78
C GLN A 107 10.18 -14.00 0.02
N ALA A 108 9.35 -12.97 0.22
CA ALA A 108 9.61 -11.66 -0.34
C ALA A 108 10.94 -11.07 0.14
N GLU A 109 11.26 -11.18 1.44
CA GLU A 109 12.54 -10.71 1.99
C GLU A 109 13.73 -11.45 1.39
N LYS A 110 13.63 -12.78 1.19
CA LYS A 110 14.66 -13.59 0.54
C LYS A 110 14.94 -13.09 -0.88
N ILE A 111 13.89 -12.82 -1.66
CA ILE A 111 14.03 -12.31 -3.03
C ILE A 111 14.68 -10.92 -3.03
N LEU A 112 14.20 -10.00 -2.19
CA LEU A 112 14.75 -8.65 -2.09
C LEU A 112 16.23 -8.68 -1.72
N ARG A 113 16.60 -9.45 -0.68
CA ARG A 113 18.00 -9.61 -0.26
C ARG A 113 18.90 -10.17 -1.35
N GLY A 114 18.45 -11.23 -2.03
CA GLY A 114 19.22 -11.85 -3.13
C GLY A 114 19.43 -10.91 -4.32
N ASN A 115 18.59 -9.89 -4.45
CA ASN A 115 18.62 -8.92 -5.54
C ASN A 115 19.18 -7.54 -5.12
N PHE A 116 19.66 -7.41 -3.88
CA PHE A 116 20.16 -6.15 -3.34
C PHE A 116 21.25 -5.53 -4.23
N LEU A 117 22.31 -6.28 -4.55
CA LEU A 117 23.45 -5.73 -5.31
C LEU A 117 23.06 -5.24 -6.72
N LYS A 118 22.04 -5.85 -7.31
CA LYS A 118 21.54 -5.48 -8.65
C LYS A 118 20.68 -4.22 -8.63
N PHE A 119 19.87 -4.03 -7.59
CA PHE A 119 18.83 -2.98 -7.56
C PHE A 119 18.94 -1.95 -6.43
N HIS A 120 19.94 -2.01 -5.53
CA HIS A 120 20.01 -1.08 -4.39
C HIS A 120 20.16 0.40 -4.77
N LYS A 121 20.45 0.70 -6.04
CA LYS A 121 20.48 2.07 -6.60
C LYS A 121 19.15 2.48 -7.24
N HIS A 122 18.13 1.63 -7.21
CA HIS A 122 16.81 1.93 -7.75
C HIS A 122 15.91 2.50 -6.65
N PRO A 123 15.22 3.62 -6.89
CA PRO A 123 14.20 4.09 -5.96
C PRO A 123 13.07 3.06 -5.80
N SER A 124 12.73 2.35 -6.87
CA SER A 124 11.71 1.29 -6.86
C SER A 124 12.03 0.16 -5.89
N TYR A 125 13.28 -0.32 -5.83
CA TYR A 125 13.69 -1.35 -4.90
C TYR A 125 13.39 -0.98 -3.45
N TRP A 126 13.84 0.20 -3.01
CA TRP A 126 13.60 0.67 -1.63
C TRP A 126 12.14 0.99 -1.36
N ASN A 127 11.40 1.47 -2.35
CA ASN A 127 9.96 1.64 -2.23
C ASN A 127 9.29 0.30 -1.92
N GLN A 128 9.71 -0.79 -2.57
CA GLN A 128 9.10 -2.10 -2.43
C GLN A 128 9.48 -2.79 -1.12
N VAL A 129 10.72 -2.61 -0.65
CA VAL A 129 11.10 -2.93 0.73
C VAL A 129 10.17 -2.21 1.71
N GLY A 130 9.94 -0.91 1.49
CA GLY A 130 9.02 -0.10 2.29
C GLY A 130 7.57 -0.61 2.28
N VAL A 131 7.05 -0.98 1.10
CA VAL A 131 5.70 -1.57 0.93
C VAL A 131 5.60 -2.86 1.75
N CYS A 132 6.61 -3.73 1.69
CA CYS A 132 6.58 -4.97 2.44
C CYS A 132 6.49 -4.72 3.95
N TYR A 133 7.31 -3.81 4.50
CA TYR A 133 7.22 -3.44 5.92
C TYR A 133 5.90 -2.73 6.26
N PHE A 134 5.33 -1.96 5.34
CA PHE A 134 4.03 -1.33 5.53
C PHE A 134 2.93 -2.39 5.67
N LEU A 135 2.91 -3.41 4.81
CA LEU A 135 1.95 -4.52 4.86
C LEU A 135 2.15 -5.40 6.10
N LYS A 136 3.37 -5.49 6.64
CA LYS A 136 3.65 -6.10 7.96
C LYS A 136 3.24 -5.24 9.16
N ASN A 137 2.64 -4.07 8.94
CA ASN A 137 2.33 -3.06 9.96
C ASN A 137 3.58 -2.50 10.70
N GLU A 138 4.78 -2.66 10.13
CA GLU A 138 6.04 -2.14 10.68
C GLU A 138 6.31 -0.71 10.19
N TYR A 139 5.41 0.22 10.53
CA TYR A 139 5.33 1.57 9.98
C TYR A 139 6.61 2.40 10.09
N ARG A 140 7.40 2.23 11.17
CA ARG A 140 8.68 2.95 11.33
C ARG A 140 9.72 2.50 10.30
N LYS A 141 9.77 1.20 9.97
CA LYS A 141 10.65 0.68 8.93
C LYS A 141 10.16 1.06 7.55
N ALA A 142 8.85 1.00 7.32
CA ALA A 142 8.25 1.49 6.08
C ALA A 142 8.64 2.96 5.80
N LEU A 143 8.52 3.84 6.80
CA LEU A 143 8.94 5.24 6.71
C LEU A 143 10.42 5.37 6.33
N LEU A 144 11.31 4.59 6.97
CA LEU A 144 12.74 4.60 6.67
C LEU A 144 13.00 4.26 5.20
N PHE A 145 12.42 3.18 4.68
CA PHE A 145 12.69 2.71 3.32
C PHE A 145 12.01 3.53 2.24
N PHE A 146 10.82 4.08 2.50
CA PHE A 146 10.23 5.08 1.60
C PHE A 146 11.09 6.35 1.52
N ASN A 147 11.66 6.81 2.64
CA ASN A 147 12.61 7.93 2.63
C ASN A 147 13.90 7.56 1.90
N LYS A 148 14.37 6.31 2.01
CA LYS A 148 15.54 5.85 1.25
C LYS A 148 15.30 5.84 -0.26
N SER A 149 14.11 5.43 -0.69
CA SER A 149 13.67 5.55 -2.09
C SER A 149 13.72 7.00 -2.57
N ARG A 150 13.17 7.91 -1.76
CA ARG A 150 13.16 9.35 -2.05
C ARG A 150 14.55 10.00 -2.04
N GLU A 151 15.50 9.46 -1.29
CA GLU A 151 16.91 9.91 -1.31
C GLU A 151 17.56 9.63 -2.68
N LEU A 152 17.22 8.50 -3.32
CA LEU A 152 17.73 8.15 -4.64
C LEU A 152 17.06 8.94 -5.76
N ASP A 153 15.75 9.18 -5.63
CA ASP A 153 15.01 10.06 -6.52
C ASP A 153 13.94 10.84 -5.75
N ILE A 154 14.20 12.13 -5.55
CA ILE A 154 13.29 13.05 -4.86
C ILE A 154 11.94 13.22 -5.57
N LYS A 155 11.85 12.84 -6.85
CA LYS A 155 10.64 12.92 -7.67
C LYS A 155 9.95 11.57 -7.86
N TYR A 156 10.40 10.52 -7.18
CA TYR A 156 9.86 9.19 -7.33
C TYR A 156 8.43 9.08 -6.78
N SER A 157 7.46 9.25 -7.69
CA SER A 157 6.02 9.32 -7.41
C SER A 157 5.50 8.16 -6.53
N PRO A 158 5.85 6.88 -6.77
CA PRO A 158 5.35 5.77 -5.94
C PRO A 158 5.75 5.88 -4.47
N ALA A 159 6.99 6.27 -4.15
CA ALA A 159 7.41 6.42 -2.76
C ALA A 159 6.74 7.62 -2.07
N ILE A 160 6.55 8.73 -2.77
CA ILE A 160 5.86 9.90 -2.21
C ILE A 160 4.37 9.56 -1.95
N ASN A 161 3.74 8.81 -2.85
CA ASN A 161 2.39 8.30 -2.66
C ASN A 161 2.31 7.36 -1.45
N ASN A 162 3.24 6.42 -1.31
CA ASN A 162 3.27 5.50 -0.18
C ASN A 162 3.55 6.19 1.16
N LEU A 163 4.38 7.25 1.15
CA LEU A 163 4.51 8.15 2.30
C LEU A 163 3.19 8.84 2.64
N ALA A 164 2.46 9.33 1.63
CA ALA A 164 1.16 9.95 1.85
C ALA A 164 0.15 8.95 2.46
N VAL A 165 0.08 7.73 1.94
CA VAL A 165 -0.75 6.65 2.50
C VAL A 165 -0.35 6.33 3.94
N LEU A 166 0.95 6.29 4.23
CA LEU A 166 1.46 6.10 5.59
C LEU A 166 1.04 7.24 6.53
N TYR A 167 1.13 8.49 6.09
CA TYR A 167 0.67 9.64 6.86
C TYR A 167 -0.84 9.59 7.12
N LEU A 168 -1.66 9.21 6.12
CA LEU A 168 -3.10 9.01 6.32
C LEU A 168 -3.39 7.93 7.36
N ARG A 169 -2.63 6.82 7.36
CA ARG A 169 -2.75 5.77 8.39
C ARG A 169 -2.40 6.27 9.79
N GLN A 170 -1.49 7.23 9.90
CA GLN A 170 -1.08 7.85 11.16
C GLN A 170 -1.99 9.02 11.57
N GLY A 171 -3.00 9.38 10.76
CA GLY A 171 -3.86 10.55 10.98
C GLY A 171 -3.18 11.90 10.69
N GLU A 172 -2.03 11.87 10.02
CA GLU A 172 -1.26 13.05 9.63
C GLU A 172 -1.72 13.60 8.26
N ASP A 173 -3.03 13.84 8.12
CA ASP A 173 -3.69 14.13 6.85
C ASP A 173 -3.13 15.39 6.14
N ALA A 174 -2.62 16.37 6.90
CA ALA A 174 -1.96 17.55 6.33
C ALA A 174 -0.66 17.20 5.59
N LYS A 175 0.16 16.29 6.14
CA LYS A 175 1.39 15.83 5.47
C LYS A 175 1.07 14.97 4.25
N ALA A 176 0.01 14.17 4.33
CA ALA A 176 -0.47 13.40 3.19
C ALA A 176 -0.91 14.32 2.05
N LEU A 177 -1.66 15.39 2.35
CA LEU A 177 -2.08 16.39 1.37
C LEU A 177 -0.88 17.04 0.68
N GLU A 178 0.12 17.50 1.44
CA GLU A 178 1.33 18.10 0.89
C GLU A 178 2.08 17.13 -0.04
N ALA A 179 2.26 15.89 0.40
CA ALA A 179 2.91 14.84 -0.39
C ALA A 179 2.16 14.58 -1.71
N LEU A 180 0.84 14.40 -1.69
CA LEU A 180 0.04 14.12 -2.89
C LEU A 180 0.03 15.31 -3.86
N LEU A 181 -0.07 16.54 -3.35
CA LEU A 181 0.01 17.75 -4.16
C LEU A 181 1.38 17.89 -4.83
N SER A 182 2.46 17.52 -4.14
CA SER A 182 3.81 17.54 -4.73
C SER A 182 3.91 16.57 -5.91
N VAL A 183 3.32 15.37 -5.81
CA VAL A 183 3.34 14.38 -6.89
C VAL A 183 2.60 14.90 -8.11
N ILE A 184 1.38 15.42 -7.96
CA ILE A 184 0.57 15.89 -9.10
C ILE A 184 1.23 17.07 -9.82
N LYS A 185 1.99 17.91 -9.11
CA LYS A 185 2.77 19.00 -9.73
C LYS A 185 3.91 18.47 -10.61
N MET A 186 4.55 17.36 -10.22
CA MET A 186 5.74 16.83 -10.90
C MET A 186 5.39 15.76 -11.95
N ASP A 187 4.44 14.89 -11.66
CA ASP A 187 3.95 13.83 -12.53
C ASP A 187 2.43 13.92 -12.68
N ARG A 188 2.01 14.65 -13.71
CA ARG A 188 0.58 14.84 -14.01
C ARG A 188 -0.11 13.55 -14.48
N LYS A 189 0.66 12.52 -14.85
CA LYS A 189 0.15 11.23 -15.33
C LYS A 189 0.00 10.20 -14.21
N ALA A 190 0.56 10.44 -13.04
CA ALA A 190 0.44 9.51 -11.91
C ALA A 190 -1.02 9.42 -11.44
N LYS A 191 -1.58 8.21 -11.50
CA LYS A 191 -3.03 7.99 -11.34
C LYS A 191 -3.40 7.68 -9.89
N THR A 192 -2.63 6.84 -9.22
CA THR A 192 -2.81 6.46 -7.81
C THR A 192 -2.75 7.65 -6.86
N PRO A 193 -1.76 8.57 -6.97
CA PRO A 193 -1.71 9.77 -6.13
C PRO A 193 -2.89 10.71 -6.43
N LYS A 194 -3.32 10.78 -7.70
CA LYS A 194 -4.47 11.57 -8.12
C LYS A 194 -5.76 11.06 -7.46
N PHE A 195 -5.96 9.74 -7.47
CA PHE A 195 -7.07 9.10 -6.79
C PHE A 195 -7.04 9.32 -5.27
N ASN A 196 -5.89 9.11 -4.63
CA ASN A 196 -5.72 9.32 -3.19
C ASN A 196 -5.98 10.78 -2.78
N LEU A 197 -5.57 11.75 -3.60
CA LEU A 197 -5.88 13.16 -3.35
C LEU A 197 -7.38 13.43 -3.45
N ALA A 198 -8.04 12.87 -4.46
CA ALA A 198 -9.48 13.03 -4.62
C ALA A 198 -10.26 12.46 -3.42
N GLN A 199 -9.86 11.28 -2.91
CA GLN A 199 -10.45 10.70 -1.70
C GLN A 199 -10.24 11.59 -0.48
N LEU A 200 -9.04 12.15 -0.31
CA LEU A 200 -8.75 13.08 0.77
C LEU A 200 -9.62 14.35 0.68
N TYR A 201 -9.80 14.89 -0.52
CA TYR A 201 -10.69 16.02 -0.74
C TYR A 201 -12.16 15.69 -0.44
N LEU A 202 -12.65 14.52 -0.85
CA LEU A 202 -14.01 14.08 -0.50
C LEU A 202 -14.20 13.99 1.01
N ARG A 203 -13.23 13.40 1.73
CA ARG A 203 -13.28 13.23 3.19
C ARG A 203 -13.44 14.56 3.93
N TYR A 204 -12.81 15.63 3.43
CA TYR A 204 -12.84 16.96 4.04
C TYR A 204 -13.85 17.92 3.40
N GLY A 205 -14.68 17.44 2.46
CA GLY A 205 -15.72 18.26 1.83
C GLY A 205 -15.22 19.22 0.74
N PHE A 206 -13.99 19.07 0.27
CA PHE A 206 -13.40 19.84 -0.83
C PHE A 206 -13.87 19.31 -2.20
N PHE A 207 -15.19 19.32 -2.42
CA PHE A 207 -15.82 18.67 -3.57
C PHE A 207 -15.41 19.26 -4.92
N ASP A 208 -15.20 20.57 -4.98
CA ASP A 208 -14.84 21.28 -6.20
C ASP A 208 -13.43 20.89 -6.68
N GLN A 209 -12.54 20.52 -5.74
CA GLN A 209 -11.22 19.97 -6.05
C GLN A 209 -11.24 18.46 -6.32
N ALA A 210 -12.11 17.69 -5.66
CA ALA A 210 -12.19 16.24 -5.84
C ALA A 210 -12.74 15.83 -7.22
N PHE A 211 -13.81 16.49 -7.67
CA PHE A 211 -14.52 16.12 -8.90
C PHE A 211 -13.66 16.09 -10.17
N PRO A 212 -12.87 17.11 -10.52
CA PRO A 212 -12.06 17.08 -11.73
C PRO A 212 -11.02 15.95 -11.72
N LEU A 213 -10.48 15.60 -10.54
CA LEU A 213 -9.53 14.50 -10.40
C LEU A 213 -10.20 13.16 -10.70
N LEU A 214 -11.36 12.88 -10.09
CA LEU A 214 -12.14 11.67 -10.32
C LEU A 214 -12.64 11.57 -11.76
N MET A 215 -13.14 12.67 -12.32
CA MET A 215 -13.61 12.70 -13.70
C MET A 215 -12.48 12.41 -14.69
N SER A 216 -11.27 12.93 -14.45
CA SER A 216 -10.13 12.62 -15.31
C SER A 216 -9.78 11.12 -15.31
N LEU A 217 -9.83 10.47 -14.14
CA LEU A 217 -9.57 9.03 -14.02
C LEU A 217 -10.70 8.21 -14.68
N HIS A 218 -11.95 8.63 -14.51
CA HIS A 218 -13.11 7.97 -15.10
C HIS A 218 -13.14 8.10 -16.64
N GLN A 219 -12.63 9.20 -17.19
CA GLN A 219 -12.49 9.37 -18.64
C GLN A 219 -11.42 8.45 -19.24
N GLU A 220 -10.34 8.19 -18.50
CA GLU A 220 -9.33 7.20 -18.92
C GLU A 220 -9.90 5.78 -18.88
N GLN A 221 -10.64 5.44 -17.81
CA GLN A 221 -11.30 4.15 -17.67
C GLN A 221 -12.60 4.27 -16.87
N ASN A 222 -13.72 4.08 -17.55
CA ASN A 222 -15.05 4.37 -17.00
C ASN A 222 -15.65 3.23 -16.17
N LYS A 223 -14.88 2.17 -15.89
CA LYS A 223 -15.34 0.96 -15.17
C LYS A 223 -14.56 0.68 -13.89
N ASP A 224 -13.65 1.57 -13.50
CA ASP A 224 -12.94 1.44 -12.24
C ASP A 224 -13.90 1.63 -11.06
N ILE A 225 -14.03 0.61 -10.22
CA ILE A 225 -15.01 0.54 -9.14
C ILE A 225 -14.80 1.65 -8.12
N ASP A 226 -13.55 1.95 -7.76
CA ASP A 226 -13.24 2.93 -6.73
C ASP A 226 -13.39 4.35 -7.24
N VAL A 227 -13.08 4.59 -8.51
CA VAL A 227 -13.38 5.87 -9.16
C VAL A 227 -14.89 6.10 -9.26
N ILE A 228 -15.66 5.08 -9.64
CA ILE A 228 -17.13 5.14 -9.67
C ILE A 228 -17.68 5.41 -8.26
N ASN A 229 -17.20 4.72 -7.24
CA ASN A 229 -17.56 4.93 -5.84
C ASN A 229 -17.24 6.37 -5.38
N GLY A 230 -16.07 6.90 -5.75
CA GLY A 230 -15.69 8.29 -5.49
C GLY A 230 -16.67 9.29 -6.14
N LEU A 231 -17.03 9.08 -7.40
CA LEU A 231 -18.02 9.92 -8.11
C LEU A 231 -19.43 9.79 -7.52
N ALA A 232 -19.85 8.59 -7.12
CA ALA A 232 -21.13 8.36 -6.46
C ALA A 232 -21.19 9.10 -5.11
N THR A 233 -20.12 9.00 -4.31
CA THR A 233 -19.95 9.70 -3.04
C THR A 233 -19.96 11.21 -3.22
N TYR A 234 -19.28 11.73 -4.25
CA TYR A 234 -19.35 13.14 -4.63
C TYR A 234 -20.79 13.59 -4.91
N HIS A 235 -21.52 12.84 -5.74
CA HIS A 235 -22.90 13.20 -6.09
C HIS A 235 -23.85 13.13 -4.89
N LEU A 236 -23.68 12.14 -4.03
CA LEU A 236 -24.42 12.03 -2.78
C LEU A 236 -24.17 13.25 -1.89
N ALA A 237 -22.92 13.63 -1.69
CA ALA A 237 -22.55 14.76 -0.84
C ALA A 237 -23.00 16.12 -1.40
N LYS A 238 -23.10 16.27 -2.74
CA LYS A 238 -23.67 17.45 -3.40
C LYS A 238 -25.20 17.45 -3.47
N GLY A 239 -25.88 16.52 -2.79
CA GLY A 239 -27.34 16.48 -2.75
C GLY A 239 -27.98 15.95 -4.04
N ASN A 240 -27.26 15.15 -4.83
CA ASN A 240 -27.75 14.53 -6.06
C ASN A 240 -27.91 13.00 -5.92
N PRO A 241 -28.80 12.51 -5.03
CA PRO A 241 -28.87 11.10 -4.65
C PRO A 241 -29.29 10.20 -5.81
N ARG A 242 -30.12 10.68 -6.75
CA ARG A 242 -30.49 9.92 -7.97
C ARG A 242 -29.28 9.60 -8.84
N LYS A 243 -28.35 10.55 -9.01
CA LYS A 243 -27.13 10.34 -9.77
C LYS A 243 -26.15 9.43 -9.01
N ALA A 244 -26.09 9.55 -7.69
CA ALA A 244 -25.32 8.63 -6.85
C ALA A 244 -25.81 7.18 -6.99
N ILE A 245 -27.12 6.93 -6.92
CA ILE A 245 -27.72 5.60 -7.15
C ILE A 245 -27.31 5.04 -8.52
N SER A 246 -27.43 5.85 -9.58
CA SER A 246 -27.05 5.41 -10.93
C SER A 246 -25.57 5.04 -11.06
N LEU A 247 -24.68 5.65 -10.27
CA LEU A 247 -23.26 5.30 -10.23
C LEU A 247 -23.01 4.06 -9.36
N PHE A 248 -23.62 3.98 -8.18
CA PHE A 248 -23.51 2.79 -7.33
C PHE A 248 -24.03 1.53 -8.02
N ALA A 249 -25.09 1.63 -8.83
CA ALA A 249 -25.62 0.53 -9.64
C ALA A 249 -24.65 0.00 -10.71
N GLN A 250 -23.59 0.74 -11.05
CA GLN A 250 -22.53 0.27 -11.97
C GLN A 250 -21.49 -0.60 -11.28
N ILE A 251 -21.48 -0.64 -9.94
CA ILE A 251 -20.54 -1.43 -9.16
C ILE A 251 -21.10 -2.85 -9.00
N PRO A 252 -20.42 -3.89 -9.52
CA PRO A 252 -20.90 -5.26 -9.43
C PRO A 252 -20.65 -5.87 -8.05
N GLU A 253 -21.41 -6.90 -7.70
CA GLU A 253 -21.10 -7.76 -6.55
C GLU A 253 -19.80 -8.55 -6.78
N PRO A 254 -19.06 -8.88 -5.70
CA PRO A 254 -19.34 -8.57 -4.29
C PRO A 254 -18.96 -7.14 -3.86
N HIS A 255 -18.33 -6.34 -4.73
CA HIS A 255 -17.79 -5.02 -4.36
C HIS A 255 -18.86 -4.04 -3.88
N SER A 256 -20.04 -4.04 -4.52
CA SER A 256 -21.16 -3.18 -4.11
C SER A 256 -21.72 -3.51 -2.72
N LEU A 257 -21.50 -4.74 -2.23
CA LEU A 257 -21.85 -5.17 -0.88
C LEU A 257 -20.76 -4.89 0.16
N SER A 258 -19.62 -4.30 -0.24
CA SER A 258 -18.67 -3.81 0.75
C SER A 258 -19.34 -2.75 1.65
N PRO A 259 -19.14 -2.79 2.98
CA PRO A 259 -19.89 -1.96 3.92
C PRO A 259 -19.90 -0.47 3.58
N TYR A 260 -18.75 0.07 3.17
CA TYR A 260 -18.64 1.49 2.83
C TYR A 260 -19.48 1.86 1.61
N ILE A 261 -19.46 1.04 0.55
CA ILE A 261 -20.21 1.29 -0.68
C ILE A 261 -21.71 1.08 -0.42
N ALA A 262 -22.07 -0.03 0.24
CA ALA A 262 -23.44 -0.38 0.53
C ALA A 262 -24.13 0.66 1.44
N LEU A 263 -23.46 1.16 2.48
CA LEU A 263 -24.00 2.19 3.38
C LEU A 263 -24.23 3.52 2.65
N ASN A 264 -23.29 3.95 1.80
CA ASN A 264 -23.47 5.18 1.02
C ASN A 264 -24.57 5.02 -0.04
N HIS A 265 -24.68 3.85 -0.66
CA HIS A 265 -25.76 3.55 -1.60
C HIS A 265 -27.12 3.51 -0.89
N ALA A 266 -27.22 2.88 0.27
CA ALA A 266 -28.43 2.88 1.10
C ALA A 266 -28.83 4.30 1.50
N LEU A 267 -27.87 5.16 1.88
CA LEU A 267 -28.14 6.57 2.15
C LEU A 267 -28.72 7.29 0.92
N ALA A 268 -28.16 7.06 -0.27
CA ALA A 268 -28.67 7.64 -1.51
C ALA A 268 -30.11 7.17 -1.82
N LEU A 269 -30.41 5.90 -1.58
CA LEU A 269 -31.75 5.31 -1.71
C LEU A 269 -32.73 5.95 -0.71
N ILE A 270 -32.37 6.07 0.56
CA ILE A 270 -33.18 6.73 1.59
C ILE A 270 -33.49 8.19 1.22
N LEU A 271 -32.48 8.95 0.78
CA LEU A 271 -32.66 10.34 0.34
C LEU A 271 -33.50 10.48 -0.94
N SER A 272 -33.69 9.38 -1.67
CA SER A 272 -34.56 9.31 -2.85
C SER A 272 -35.91 8.65 -2.54
N GLU A 273 -36.28 8.54 -1.26
CA GLU A 273 -37.53 7.93 -0.76
C GLU A 273 -37.67 6.42 -1.07
N LYS A 274 -36.58 5.76 -1.47
CA LYS A 274 -36.52 4.33 -1.80
C LYS A 274 -36.10 3.49 -0.58
N LYS A 275 -36.79 3.64 0.55
CA LYS A 275 -36.40 2.99 1.81
C LYS A 275 -36.44 1.45 1.75
N THR A 276 -37.37 0.87 0.99
CA THR A 276 -37.46 -0.60 0.83
C THR A 276 -36.21 -1.15 0.14
N GLU A 277 -35.80 -0.56 -0.99
CA GLU A 277 -34.56 -0.93 -1.71
C GLU A 277 -33.33 -0.76 -0.80
N ALA A 278 -33.30 0.28 0.03
CA ALA A 278 -32.21 0.50 0.98
C ALA A 278 -32.13 -0.60 2.05
N ARG A 279 -33.27 -1.07 2.58
CA ARG A 279 -33.32 -2.15 3.56
C ARG A 279 -32.84 -3.47 2.94
N GLU A 280 -33.36 -3.82 1.77
CA GLU A 280 -32.97 -5.02 1.02
C GLU A 280 -31.46 -5.04 0.72
N LEU A 281 -30.88 -3.89 0.36
CA LEU A 281 -29.44 -3.79 0.12
C LEU A 281 -28.63 -4.06 1.39
N ILE A 282 -29.02 -3.47 2.51
CA ILE A 282 -28.29 -3.59 3.77
C ILE A 282 -28.39 -5.00 4.36
N GLU A 283 -29.53 -5.68 4.20
CA GLU A 283 -29.72 -7.08 4.63
C GLU A 283 -28.79 -8.07 3.89
N ARG A 284 -28.31 -7.69 2.70
CA ARG A 284 -27.36 -8.50 1.91
C ARG A 284 -25.90 -8.28 2.31
N VAL A 285 -25.60 -7.25 3.10
CA VAL A 285 -24.24 -7.00 3.58
C VAL A 285 -23.94 -7.93 4.75
N ASP A 286 -22.75 -8.54 4.74
CA ASP A 286 -22.29 -9.36 5.86
C ASP A 286 -22.25 -8.54 7.16
N ALA A 287 -23.06 -8.95 8.15
CA ALA A 287 -23.21 -8.28 9.42
C ALA A 287 -21.86 -8.08 10.15
N LYS A 288 -20.93 -9.03 10.02
CA LYS A 288 -19.59 -8.92 10.63
C LYS A 288 -18.80 -7.76 10.06
N GLN A 289 -19.00 -7.46 8.78
CA GLN A 289 -18.30 -6.36 8.11
C GLN A 289 -18.86 -5.00 8.52
N LEU A 290 -20.16 -4.93 8.86
CA LEU A 290 -20.82 -3.72 9.36
C LEU A 290 -20.36 -3.31 10.77
N GLU A 291 -19.86 -4.24 11.59
CA GLU A 291 -19.36 -3.93 12.95
C GLU A 291 -18.27 -2.85 12.93
N SER A 292 -17.39 -2.90 11.92
CA SER A 292 -16.31 -1.93 11.71
C SER A 292 -16.81 -0.50 11.43
N LEU A 293 -18.04 -0.36 10.95
CA LEU A 293 -18.72 0.90 10.63
C LEU A 293 -20.02 1.05 11.43
N SER A 294 -20.05 0.49 12.65
CA SER A 294 -21.23 0.46 13.53
C SER A 294 -21.92 1.82 13.66
N LYS A 295 -21.16 2.91 13.84
CA LYS A 295 -21.73 4.27 13.93
C LYS A 295 -22.51 4.69 12.68
N GLN A 296 -21.95 4.44 11.50
CA GLN A 296 -22.59 4.75 10.23
C GLN A 296 -23.80 3.86 10.00
N TYR A 297 -23.66 2.57 10.32
CA TYR A 297 -24.74 1.59 10.20
C TYR A 297 -25.93 1.93 11.11
N GLU A 298 -25.68 2.28 12.39
CA GLU A 298 -26.71 2.76 13.31
C GLU A 298 -27.45 3.99 12.75
N LYS A 299 -26.71 4.91 12.11
CA LYS A 299 -27.34 6.08 11.49
C LYS A 299 -28.27 5.69 10.34
N ILE A 300 -27.88 4.72 9.52
CA ILE A 300 -28.74 4.19 8.45
C ILE A 300 -30.00 3.54 9.03
N LYS A 301 -29.88 2.69 10.07
CA LYS A 301 -31.04 2.08 10.74
C LYS A 301 -32.02 3.12 11.29
N GLN A 302 -31.51 4.15 11.96
CA GLN A 302 -32.33 5.27 12.44
C GLN A 302 -33.10 5.96 11.29
N LEU A 303 -32.46 6.15 10.13
CA LEU A 303 -33.10 6.78 8.97
C LEU A 303 -34.15 5.86 8.30
N LEU A 304 -33.97 4.55 8.39
CA LEU A 304 -34.95 3.55 7.93
C LEU A 304 -36.17 3.46 8.86
N GLY A 305 -36.06 3.95 10.10
CA GLY A 305 -37.12 3.87 11.11
C GLY A 305 -37.07 2.57 11.92
N ASP A 306 -35.98 1.82 11.81
CA ASP A 306 -35.74 0.62 12.60
C ASP A 306 -35.25 1.10 13.98
N GLN A 307 -36.03 0.90 15.03
CA GLN A 307 -35.66 1.35 16.39
C GLN A 307 -34.36 0.66 16.85
N ALA A 308 -33.50 1.43 17.52
CA ALA A 308 -32.20 0.99 18.04
C ALA A 308 -32.35 0.03 19.22
#